data_AF-X1VMH2-F1
#
_entry.id   AF-X1VMH2-F1
#
_cell.length_a   1.000
_cell.length_b   1.000
_cell.length_c   1.000
_cell.angle_alpha   90.00
_cell.angle_beta   90.00
_cell.angle_gamma   90.00
#
_symmetry.space_group_name_H-M   'P 1'
#
loop_
_entity.id
_entity.type
_entity.pdbx_description
1 polymer ?
#
loop_
_entity_poly.entity_id
_entity_poly.type
_entity_poly.pdbx_seq_one_letter_code
_entity_poly.pdbx_strand_id
1 'polypeptide(L)'
;SDSFLVIEAPDLFSPTAVAAIRHLISNIESLSSIKNVFWIEDIPPLNMFDLSPGWLPEENADPSEYEDAKKRILAHPLVYGQLVSPDATTLLLPVRYDWMGIQEDADCTEKLLAAARATAAKYPSAELKINLTGRVPLYLAAQQAFHANHQKFQIIGYLLVFAIATILFRDIATIVIVGAAPAISIYWTTGALKWLSIQSNDLTTVVLPVLITMVGLTDGVHLVMALRKRWQANQN
;
A
#
# COMPACT_ATOMS: atom_id res chain seq x y z
N SER A 1 -15.19 3.06 1.28
CA SER A 1 -14.60 2.25 0.20
C SER A 1 -13.16 1.97 0.51
N ASP A 2 -12.61 0.88 -0.01
CA ASP A 2 -11.27 0.41 0.34
C ASP A 2 -10.20 1.08 -0.53
N SER A 3 -10.55 1.35 -1.78
CA SER A 3 -9.78 2.15 -2.73
C SER A 3 -10.68 3.06 -3.56
N PHE A 4 -10.04 3.98 -4.28
CA PHE A 4 -10.67 4.90 -5.21
C PHE A 4 -9.87 4.90 -6.50
N LEU A 5 -10.51 4.55 -7.61
CA LEU A 5 -9.93 4.72 -8.93
C LEU A 5 -10.22 6.15 -9.39
N VAL A 6 -9.19 6.87 -9.79
CA VAL A 6 -9.28 8.25 -10.26
C VAL A 6 -9.04 8.24 -11.77
N ILE A 7 -10.04 8.70 -12.52
CA ILE A 7 -10.00 8.82 -13.97
C ILE A 7 -9.98 10.29 -14.32
N GLU A 8 -8.98 10.72 -15.08
CA GLU A 8 -8.87 12.08 -15.60
C GLU A 8 -9.00 12.04 -17.12
N ALA A 9 -9.82 12.93 -17.68
CA ALA A 9 -9.99 13.11 -19.11
C ALA A 9 -10.28 14.58 -19.43
N PRO A 10 -9.93 15.08 -20.63
CA PRO A 10 -10.30 16.44 -21.05
C PRO A 10 -11.81 16.65 -21.10
N ASP A 11 -12.55 15.61 -21.51
CA ASP A 11 -14.02 15.61 -21.53
C ASP A 11 -14.59 14.23 -21.16
N LEU A 12 -14.95 14.08 -19.88
CA LEU A 12 -15.50 12.84 -19.32
C LEU A 12 -16.89 12.49 -19.87
N PHE A 13 -17.62 13.46 -20.41
CA PHE A 13 -18.99 13.29 -20.89
C PHE A 13 -19.07 13.10 -22.40
N SER A 14 -17.93 12.97 -23.08
CA SER A 14 -17.92 12.60 -24.50
C SER A 14 -18.45 11.16 -24.69
N PRO A 15 -19.11 10.85 -25.82
CA PRO A 15 -19.63 9.50 -26.08
C PRO A 15 -18.56 8.41 -25.96
N THR A 16 -17.35 8.71 -26.44
CA THR A 16 -16.20 7.81 -26.36
C THR A 16 -15.70 7.63 -24.93
N ALA A 17 -15.66 8.68 -24.11
CA ALA A 17 -15.23 8.58 -22.71
C ALA A 17 -16.25 7.81 -21.87
N VAL A 18 -17.55 8.10 -21.99
CA VAL A 18 -18.60 7.39 -21.25
C VAL A 18 -18.61 5.90 -21.60
N ALA A 19 -18.53 5.56 -22.89
CA ALA A 19 -18.39 4.19 -23.34
C ALA A 19 -17.14 3.52 -22.73
N ALA A 20 -15.99 4.17 -22.86
CA ALA A 20 -14.72 3.66 -22.32
C ALA A 20 -14.79 3.39 -20.82
N ILE A 21 -15.45 4.26 -20.04
CA ILE A 21 -15.55 4.08 -18.60
C ILE A 21 -16.55 2.96 -18.24
N ARG A 22 -17.67 2.81 -18.96
CA ARG A 22 -18.58 1.66 -18.77
C ARG A 22 -17.88 0.33 -19.01
N HIS A 23 -17.14 0.21 -20.12
CA HIS A 23 -16.36 -0.99 -20.43
C HIS A 23 -15.25 -1.22 -19.41
N LEU A 24 -14.64 -0.15 -18.90
CA LEU A 24 -13.63 -0.22 -17.85
C LEU A 24 -14.22 -0.77 -16.55
N ILE A 25 -15.38 -0.26 -16.12
CA ILE A 25 -16.06 -0.71 -14.90
C ILE A 25 -16.44 -2.19 -15.04
N SER A 26 -17.05 -2.56 -16.16
CA SER A 26 -17.45 -3.95 -16.44
C SER A 26 -16.25 -4.91 -16.41
N ASN A 27 -15.11 -4.49 -16.96
CA ASN A 27 -13.88 -5.28 -16.94
C ASN A 27 -13.30 -5.40 -15.53
N ILE A 28 -13.30 -4.33 -14.74
CA ILE A 28 -12.80 -4.35 -13.36
C ILE A 28 -13.69 -5.19 -12.46
N GLU A 29 -15.01 -5.11 -12.61
CA GLU A 29 -15.96 -5.92 -11.82
C GLU A 29 -15.91 -7.41 -12.16
N SER A 30 -15.37 -7.78 -13.32
CA SER A 30 -15.10 -9.19 -13.66
C SER A 30 -13.95 -9.81 -12.87
N LEU A 31 -13.11 -8.99 -12.20
CA LEU A 31 -12.02 -9.48 -11.38
C LEU A 31 -12.55 -10.09 -10.08
N SER A 32 -12.11 -11.30 -9.74
CA SER A 32 -12.51 -11.99 -8.50
C SER A 32 -12.18 -11.21 -7.23
N SER A 33 -11.21 -10.30 -7.30
CA SER A 33 -10.78 -9.47 -6.17
C SER A 33 -11.68 -8.26 -5.93
N ILE A 34 -12.63 -7.95 -6.83
CA ILE A 34 -13.50 -6.79 -6.76
C ILE A 34 -14.93 -7.22 -6.45
N LYS A 35 -15.54 -6.59 -5.45
CA LYS A 35 -16.93 -6.85 -5.07
C LYS A 35 -17.89 -5.97 -5.86
N ASN A 36 -17.61 -4.68 -5.93
CA ASN A 36 -18.33 -3.72 -6.75
C ASN A 36 -17.53 -2.42 -6.93
N VAL A 37 -17.88 -1.69 -7.98
CA VAL A 37 -17.40 -0.33 -8.24
C VAL A 37 -18.61 0.60 -8.18
N PHE A 38 -18.56 1.62 -7.32
CA PHE A 38 -19.63 2.61 -7.26
C PHE A 38 -19.36 3.72 -8.28
N TRP A 39 -20.37 4.06 -9.09
CA TRP A 39 -20.28 5.04 -10.17
C TRP A 39 -21.57 5.86 -10.29
N ILE A 40 -21.59 6.82 -11.22
CA ILE A 40 -22.70 7.76 -11.44
C ILE A 40 -24.04 7.05 -11.73
N GLU A 41 -24.04 5.92 -12.43
CA GLU A 41 -25.24 5.14 -12.74
C GLU A 41 -25.85 4.42 -11.52
N ASP A 42 -25.08 4.21 -10.46
CA ASP A 42 -25.54 3.56 -9.22
C ASP A 42 -26.24 4.54 -8.26
N ILE A 43 -26.37 5.80 -8.66
CA ILE A 43 -26.91 6.84 -7.81
C ILE A 43 -28.42 6.66 -7.70
N PRO A 44 -28.96 6.60 -6.46
CA PRO A 44 -30.39 6.48 -6.27
C PRO A 44 -31.09 7.74 -6.78
N PRO A 45 -32.21 7.60 -7.51
CA PRO A 45 -32.97 8.75 -7.97
C PRO A 45 -33.54 9.54 -6.78
N LEU A 46 -33.48 10.87 -6.86
CA LEU A 46 -34.05 11.77 -5.84
C LEU A 46 -35.57 12.03 -6.04
N ASN A 47 -36.25 11.20 -6.82
CA ASN A 47 -37.67 11.36 -7.11
C ASN A 47 -38.54 10.41 -6.28
N MET A 48 -39.81 10.78 -6.08
CA MET A 48 -40.78 10.01 -5.27
C MET A 48 -41.17 8.65 -5.89
N PHE A 49 -40.81 8.41 -7.15
CA PHE A 49 -41.23 7.24 -7.92
C PHE A 49 -40.09 6.22 -8.14
N ASP A 50 -38.91 6.47 -7.57
CA ASP A 50 -37.70 5.65 -7.72
C ASP A 50 -37.33 5.36 -9.20
N LEU A 51 -37.69 6.26 -10.11
CA LEU A 51 -37.39 6.10 -11.54
C LEU A 51 -36.00 6.65 -11.80
N SER A 52 -35.04 5.79 -12.14
CA SER A 52 -33.74 6.23 -12.60
C SER A 52 -33.90 7.03 -13.88
N PRO A 53 -33.39 8.28 -13.95
CA PRO A 53 -33.57 9.13 -15.13
C PRO A 53 -32.71 8.67 -16.32
N GLY A 54 -31.96 7.57 -16.21
CA GLY A 54 -30.87 7.25 -17.14
C GLY A 54 -29.79 8.33 -17.00
N TRP A 55 -28.92 8.19 -16.00
CA TRP A 55 -27.96 9.23 -15.64
C TRP A 55 -27.05 9.61 -16.80
N LEU A 56 -26.65 8.63 -17.61
CA LEU A 56 -25.82 8.81 -18.80
C LEU A 56 -26.51 8.19 -20.02
N PRO A 57 -26.38 8.79 -21.22
CA PRO A 57 -27.01 8.28 -22.44
C PRO A 57 -26.40 6.95 -22.91
N GLU A 58 -27.10 6.24 -23.79
CA GLU A 58 -26.59 5.04 -24.48
C GLU A 58 -25.50 5.40 -25.50
N GLU A 59 -24.65 4.45 -25.89
CA GLU A 59 -23.52 4.70 -26.83
C GLU A 59 -23.96 5.34 -28.17
N ASN A 60 -25.19 5.05 -28.62
CA ASN A 60 -25.74 5.55 -29.88
C ASN A 60 -26.60 6.82 -29.75
N ALA A 61 -26.64 7.43 -28.57
CA ALA A 61 -27.41 8.65 -28.32
C ALA A 61 -26.82 9.88 -29.04
N ASP A 62 -27.66 10.88 -29.30
CA ASP A 62 -27.23 12.12 -29.94
C ASP A 62 -26.27 12.90 -29.01
N PRO A 63 -25.22 13.58 -29.52
CA PRO A 63 -24.30 14.34 -28.67
C PRO A 63 -24.98 15.40 -27.80
N SER A 64 -26.16 15.88 -28.20
CA SER A 64 -26.97 16.81 -27.39
C SER A 64 -27.44 16.17 -26.06
N GLU A 65 -27.71 14.86 -26.04
CA GLU A 65 -28.13 14.14 -24.83
C GLU A 65 -27.00 14.03 -23.79
N TYR A 66 -25.75 13.94 -24.26
CA TYR A 66 -24.57 13.90 -23.39
C TYR A 66 -24.34 15.23 -22.67
N GLU A 67 -24.56 16.34 -23.37
CA GLU A 67 -24.50 17.68 -22.76
C GLU A 67 -25.60 17.89 -21.72
N ASP A 68 -26.80 17.39 -21.97
CA ASP A 68 -27.90 17.47 -21.02
C ASP A 68 -27.70 16.54 -19.81
N ALA A 69 -27.13 15.36 -20.03
CA ALA A 69 -26.68 14.47 -18.95
C ALA A 69 -25.61 15.14 -18.09
N LYS A 70 -24.60 15.78 -18.70
CA LYS A 70 -23.55 16.55 -18.01
C LYS A 70 -24.14 17.62 -17.11
N LYS A 71 -25.07 18.45 -17.61
CA LYS A 71 -25.77 19.47 -16.80
C LYS A 71 -26.52 18.86 -15.63
N ARG A 72 -27.23 17.75 -15.85
CA ARG A 72 -28.00 17.05 -14.83
C ARG A 72 -27.11 16.48 -13.72
N ILE A 73 -26.00 15.86 -14.11
CA ILE A 73 -25.04 15.24 -13.20
C ILE A 73 -24.31 16.30 -12.38
N LEU A 74 -23.90 17.41 -12.99
CA LEU A 74 -23.26 18.52 -12.27
C LEU A 74 -24.23 19.29 -11.35
N ALA A 75 -25.54 19.17 -11.56
CA ALA A 75 -26.54 19.70 -10.63
C ALA A 75 -26.83 18.77 -9.44
N HIS A 76 -26.37 17.51 -9.49
CA HIS A 76 -26.72 16.50 -8.49
C HIS A 76 -25.84 16.60 -7.23
N PRO A 77 -26.40 16.80 -6.02
CA PRO A 77 -25.62 17.01 -4.80
C PRO A 77 -24.69 15.85 -4.40
N LEU A 78 -25.03 14.62 -4.80
CA LEU A 78 -24.21 13.43 -4.51
C LEU A 78 -23.13 13.15 -5.57
N VAL A 79 -23.16 13.84 -6.72
CA VAL A 79 -22.15 13.69 -7.77
C VAL A 79 -21.17 14.85 -7.74
N TYR A 80 -21.71 16.06 -7.78
CA TYR A 80 -20.93 17.28 -7.89
C TYR A 80 -20.01 17.45 -6.70
N GLY A 81 -18.70 17.48 -6.96
CA GLY A 81 -17.67 17.61 -5.94
C GLY A 81 -17.46 16.37 -5.06
N GLN A 82 -18.20 15.28 -5.29
CA GLN A 82 -18.08 14.02 -4.56
C GLN A 82 -17.51 12.90 -5.44
N LEU A 83 -18.11 12.68 -6.61
CA LEU A 83 -17.63 11.71 -7.61
C LEU A 83 -17.02 12.41 -8.83
N VAL A 84 -17.60 13.53 -9.26
CA VAL A 84 -17.11 14.28 -10.42
C VAL A 84 -16.59 15.63 -9.94
N SER A 85 -15.43 16.05 -10.45
CA SER A 85 -14.86 17.34 -10.15
C SER A 85 -15.72 18.49 -10.69
N PRO A 86 -15.64 19.70 -10.10
CA PRO A 86 -16.43 20.86 -10.56
C PRO A 86 -16.23 21.24 -12.03
N ASP A 87 -15.05 20.94 -12.59
CA ASP A 87 -14.68 21.18 -13.98
C ASP A 87 -15.02 20.01 -14.93
N ALA A 88 -15.62 18.93 -14.42
CA ALA A 88 -16.00 17.76 -15.20
C ALA A 88 -14.84 17.04 -15.92
N THR A 89 -13.61 17.17 -15.41
CA THR A 89 -12.40 16.53 -15.97
C THR A 89 -11.95 15.31 -15.16
N THR A 90 -12.32 15.22 -13.89
CA THR A 90 -11.90 14.15 -12.98
C THR A 90 -13.10 13.41 -12.42
N LEU A 91 -13.02 12.09 -12.45
CA LEU A 91 -14.01 11.16 -11.94
C LEU A 91 -13.37 10.23 -10.92
N LEU A 92 -14.05 10.07 -9.80
CA LEU A 92 -13.62 9.25 -8.68
C LEU A 92 -14.60 8.08 -8.54
N LEU A 93 -14.06 6.87 -8.60
CA LEU A 93 -14.80 5.62 -8.55
C LEU A 93 -14.44 4.87 -7.27
N PRO A 94 -15.29 4.89 -6.24
CA PRO A 94 -15.06 4.12 -5.05
C PRO A 94 -15.14 2.61 -5.35
N VAL A 95 -14.06 1.89 -5.09
CA VAL A 95 -13.96 0.45 -5.31
C VAL A 95 -14.01 -0.26 -3.96
N ARG A 96 -14.76 -1.37 -3.91
CA ARG A 96 -14.77 -2.28 -2.75
C ARG A 96 -14.20 -3.62 -3.18
N TYR A 97 -13.25 -4.11 -2.40
CA TYR A 97 -12.63 -5.40 -2.68
C TYR A 97 -13.49 -6.55 -2.15
N ASP A 98 -13.41 -7.69 -2.82
CA ASP A 98 -13.80 -8.97 -2.23
C ASP A 98 -12.58 -9.60 -1.55
N TRP A 99 -12.51 -9.44 -0.24
CA TRP A 99 -11.42 -9.95 0.59
C TRP A 99 -11.28 -11.49 0.53
N MET A 100 -12.32 -12.23 0.12
CA MET A 100 -12.21 -13.69 -0.08
C MET A 100 -11.56 -14.05 -1.42
N GLY A 101 -11.62 -13.15 -2.41
CA GLY A 101 -11.05 -13.34 -3.74
C GLY A 101 -9.62 -12.79 -3.91
N ILE A 102 -9.08 -12.12 -2.88
CA ILE A 102 -7.70 -11.61 -2.87
C ILE A 102 -6.75 -12.72 -2.42
N GLN A 103 -5.73 -12.98 -3.24
CA GLN A 103 -4.65 -13.92 -2.95
C GLN A 103 -3.33 -13.18 -2.71
N GLU A 104 -3.12 -12.07 -3.39
CA GLU A 104 -1.87 -11.31 -3.38
C GLU A 104 -2.14 -9.80 -3.24
N ASP A 105 -1.21 -9.06 -2.63
CA ASP A 105 -1.29 -7.59 -2.54
C ASP A 105 -1.40 -6.92 -3.94
N ALA A 106 -0.80 -7.53 -4.95
CA ALA A 106 -0.84 -7.10 -6.35
C ALA A 106 -2.27 -7.12 -6.95
N ASP A 107 -3.17 -7.95 -6.41
CA ASP A 107 -4.59 -7.98 -6.80
C ASP A 107 -5.27 -6.64 -6.52
N CYS A 108 -4.87 -5.97 -5.43
CA CYS A 108 -5.44 -4.71 -5.00
C CYS A 108 -4.86 -3.50 -5.75
N THR A 109 -3.71 -3.64 -6.39
CA THR A 109 -2.95 -2.53 -6.99
C THR A 109 -2.67 -2.78 -8.47
N GLU A 110 -1.64 -3.55 -8.78
CA GLU A 110 -1.10 -3.74 -10.13
C GLU A 110 -2.12 -4.39 -11.07
N LYS A 111 -2.78 -5.47 -10.65
CA LYS A 111 -3.75 -6.18 -11.51
C LYS A 111 -4.98 -5.32 -11.79
N LEU A 112 -5.48 -4.59 -10.77
CA LEU A 112 -6.56 -3.64 -10.92
C LEU A 112 -6.20 -2.50 -11.89
N LEU A 113 -5.04 -1.86 -11.70
CA LEU A 113 -4.56 -0.80 -12.58
C LEU A 113 -4.28 -1.31 -14.00
N ALA A 114 -3.74 -2.51 -14.14
CA ALA A 114 -3.47 -3.14 -15.44
C ALA A 114 -4.78 -3.41 -16.19
N ALA A 115 -5.78 -3.98 -15.53
CA ALA A 115 -7.10 -4.21 -16.13
C ALA A 115 -7.76 -2.89 -16.58
N ALA A 116 -7.69 -1.85 -15.74
CA ALA A 116 -8.24 -0.53 -16.06
C ALA A 116 -7.52 0.11 -17.26
N ARG A 117 -6.19 0.12 -17.26
CA ARG A 117 -5.36 0.69 -18.33
C ARG A 117 -5.47 -0.09 -19.64
N ALA A 118 -5.60 -1.41 -19.58
CA ALA A 118 -5.79 -2.24 -20.77
C ALA A 118 -7.12 -1.91 -21.48
N THR A 119 -8.18 -1.59 -20.73
CA THR A 119 -9.43 -1.11 -21.33
C THR A 119 -9.29 0.30 -21.88
N ALA A 120 -8.68 1.23 -21.12
CA ALA A 120 -8.47 2.60 -21.58
C ALA A 120 -7.63 2.67 -22.88
N ALA A 121 -6.66 1.79 -23.04
CA ALA A 121 -5.84 1.70 -24.26
C ALA A 121 -6.64 1.36 -25.53
N LYS A 122 -7.84 0.75 -25.39
CA LYS A 122 -8.75 0.49 -26.52
C LYS A 122 -9.50 1.75 -26.98
N TYR A 123 -9.50 2.81 -26.18
CA TYR A 123 -10.18 4.08 -26.44
C TYR A 123 -9.18 5.25 -26.42
N PRO A 124 -8.20 5.29 -27.35
CA PRO A 124 -7.14 6.31 -27.34
C PRO A 124 -7.70 7.74 -27.48
N SER A 125 -8.82 7.90 -28.18
CA SER A 125 -9.48 9.20 -28.37
C SER A 125 -10.11 9.80 -27.12
N ALA A 126 -10.27 9.02 -26.04
CA ALA A 126 -10.81 9.51 -24.77
C ALA A 126 -9.73 10.05 -23.81
N GLU A 127 -8.44 9.84 -24.12
CA GLU A 127 -7.30 10.35 -23.34
C GLU A 127 -7.37 10.06 -21.83
N LEU A 128 -7.92 8.90 -21.45
CA LEU A 128 -8.14 8.54 -20.04
C LEU A 128 -6.81 8.30 -19.31
N LYS A 129 -6.50 9.12 -18.31
CA LYS A 129 -5.44 8.85 -17.33
C LYS A 129 -6.03 8.20 -16.10
N ILE A 130 -5.45 7.07 -15.69
CA ILE A 130 -5.97 6.25 -14.60
C ILE A 130 -4.94 6.15 -13.48
N ASN A 131 -5.37 6.60 -12.31
CA ASN A 131 -4.64 6.57 -11.06
C ASN A 131 -5.44 5.80 -10.00
N LEU A 132 -4.75 5.26 -9.00
CA LEU A 132 -5.36 4.51 -7.91
C LEU A 132 -4.95 5.12 -6.58
N THR A 133 -5.92 5.36 -5.71
CA THR A 133 -5.71 5.90 -4.36
C THR A 133 -6.64 5.24 -3.36
N GLY A 134 -6.62 5.71 -2.11
CA GLY A 134 -7.39 5.15 -1.00
C GLY A 134 -6.54 4.33 -0.04
N ARG A 135 -7.20 3.76 0.96
CA ARG A 135 -6.53 3.25 2.16
C ARG A 135 -5.64 2.04 1.88
N VAL A 136 -6.15 1.07 1.11
CA VAL A 136 -5.41 -0.17 0.77
C VAL A 136 -4.20 0.11 -0.12
N PRO A 137 -4.32 0.73 -1.31
CA PRO A 137 -3.18 0.97 -2.18
C PRO A 137 -2.13 1.90 -1.54
N LEU A 138 -2.56 2.89 -0.74
CA LEU A 138 -1.62 3.76 -0.02
C LEU A 138 -0.86 3.00 1.07
N TYR A 139 -1.54 2.11 1.80
CA TYR A 139 -0.90 1.25 2.79
C TYR A 139 0.12 0.30 2.15
N LEU A 140 -0.25 -0.36 1.05
CA LEU A 140 0.64 -1.25 0.31
C LEU A 140 1.85 -0.50 -0.27
N ALA A 141 1.64 0.70 -0.84
CA ALA A 141 2.73 1.54 -1.31
C ALA A 141 3.69 1.95 -0.18
N ALA A 142 3.16 2.29 1.00
CA ALA A 142 3.97 2.61 2.17
C ALA A 142 4.77 1.40 2.68
N GLN A 143 4.15 0.23 2.76
CA GLN A 143 4.81 -1.04 3.11
C GLN A 143 5.93 -1.37 2.13
N GLN A 144 5.67 -1.27 0.82
CA GLN A 144 6.67 -1.57 -0.19
C GLN A 144 7.85 -0.58 -0.17
N ALA A 145 7.58 0.71 0.05
CA ALA A 145 8.62 1.71 0.24
C ALA A 145 9.44 1.47 1.52
N PHE A 146 8.79 1.00 2.60
CA PHE A 146 9.48 0.64 3.83
C PHE A 146 10.39 -0.58 3.61
N HIS A 147 9.87 -1.65 3.00
CA HIS A 147 10.64 -2.86 2.70
C HIS A 147 11.84 -2.60 1.78
N ALA A 148 11.67 -1.77 0.74
CA ALA A 148 12.75 -1.40 -0.18
C ALA A 148 13.92 -0.68 0.53
N ASN A 149 13.62 0.06 1.60
CA ASN A 149 14.62 0.78 2.38
C ASN A 149 15.16 -0.03 3.57
N HIS A 150 14.39 -1.01 4.06
CA HIS A 150 14.74 -1.82 5.22
C HIS A 150 16.12 -2.49 5.08
N GLN A 151 16.39 -3.14 3.94
CA GLN A 151 17.68 -3.79 3.71
C GLN A 151 18.85 -2.80 3.72
N LYS A 152 18.67 -1.62 3.10
CA LYS A 152 19.71 -0.59 3.08
C LYS A 152 20.02 -0.09 4.50
N PHE A 153 18.99 0.23 5.28
CA PHE A 153 19.17 0.68 6.66
C PHE A 153 19.76 -0.42 7.55
N GLN A 154 19.38 -1.68 7.35
CA GLN A 154 19.94 -2.81 8.07
C GLN A 154 21.44 -2.97 7.80
N ILE A 155 21.87 -2.91 6.53
CA ILE A 155 23.30 -2.98 6.16
C ILE A 155 24.08 -1.80 6.75
N ILE A 156 23.57 -0.57 6.61
CA ILE A 156 24.19 0.63 7.18
C ILE A 156 24.33 0.49 8.71
N GLY A 157 23.28 0.01 9.38
CA GLY A 157 23.29 -0.23 10.83
C GLY A 157 24.35 -1.25 11.25
N TYR A 158 24.44 -2.39 10.56
CA TYR A 158 25.46 -3.41 10.86
C TYR A 158 26.89 -2.91 10.64
N LEU A 159 27.12 -2.15 9.56
CA LEU A 159 28.43 -1.54 9.31
C LEU A 159 28.82 -0.55 10.41
N LEU A 160 27.86 0.27 10.87
CA LEU A 160 28.10 1.24 11.95
C LEU A 160 28.43 0.53 13.27
N VAL A 161 27.64 -0.48 13.64
CA VAL A 161 27.88 -1.29 14.85
C VAL A 161 29.25 -1.98 14.78
N PHE A 162 29.59 -2.57 13.64
CA PHE A 162 30.89 -3.21 13.42
C PHE A 162 32.05 -2.20 13.54
N ALA A 163 31.90 -1.00 12.97
CA ALA A 163 32.91 0.05 13.07
C ALA A 163 33.13 0.50 14.52
N ILE A 164 32.05 0.75 15.26
CA ILE A 164 32.12 1.14 16.68
C ILE A 164 32.76 0.05 17.52
N ALA A 165 32.37 -1.22 17.32
CA ALA A 165 32.96 -2.35 18.03
C ALA A 165 34.45 -2.50 17.74
N THR A 166 34.87 -2.29 16.48
CA THR A 166 36.27 -2.32 16.07
C THR A 166 37.09 -1.22 16.75
N ILE A 167 36.56 -0.01 16.85
CA ILE A 167 37.21 1.11 17.55
C ILE A 167 37.34 0.83 19.05
N LEU A 168 36.31 0.26 19.68
CA LEU A 168 36.26 0.08 21.13
C LEU A 168 37.14 -1.08 21.63
N PHE A 169 37.10 -2.23 20.96
CA PHE A 169 37.76 -3.45 21.44
C PHE A 169 39.12 -3.70 20.79
N ARG A 170 39.38 -3.16 19.59
CA ARG A 170 40.63 -3.29 18.80
C ARG A 170 41.08 -4.73 18.48
N ASP A 171 40.37 -5.75 18.99
CA ASP A 171 40.63 -7.17 18.82
C ASP A 171 39.36 -7.86 18.32
N ILE A 172 39.47 -8.52 17.16
CA ILE A 172 38.36 -9.19 16.47
C ILE A 172 37.81 -10.35 17.32
N ALA A 173 38.66 -11.07 18.06
CA ALA A 173 38.21 -12.18 18.90
C ALA A 173 37.26 -11.68 20.00
N THR A 174 37.61 -10.58 20.66
CA THR A 174 36.75 -9.93 21.66
C THR A 174 35.41 -9.46 21.06
N ILE A 175 35.43 -8.87 19.86
CA ILE A 175 34.22 -8.41 19.16
C ILE A 175 33.28 -9.58 18.87
N VAL A 176 33.83 -10.69 18.36
CA VAL A 176 33.04 -11.90 18.05
C VAL A 176 32.44 -12.50 19.32
N ILE A 177 33.21 -12.62 20.40
CA ILE A 177 32.72 -13.19 21.67
C ILE A 177 31.58 -12.33 22.25
N VAL A 178 31.76 -11.01 22.30
CA VAL A 178 30.78 -10.07 22.87
C VAL A 178 29.54 -9.94 21.97
N GLY A 179 29.71 -9.96 20.65
CA GLY A 179 28.61 -9.88 19.69
C GLY A 179 27.83 -11.19 19.50
N ALA A 180 28.46 -12.33 19.71
CA ALA A 180 27.82 -13.64 19.53
C ALA A 180 26.66 -13.86 20.52
N ALA A 181 26.83 -13.46 21.78
CA ALA A 181 25.81 -13.64 22.80
C ALA A 181 24.45 -12.96 22.45
N PRO A 182 24.40 -11.64 22.14
CA PRO A 182 23.16 -11.00 21.72
C PRO A 182 22.65 -11.53 20.36
N ALA A 183 23.53 -11.86 19.40
CA ALA A 183 23.11 -12.40 18.11
C ALA A 183 22.38 -13.76 18.26
N ILE A 184 22.93 -14.66 19.06
CA ILE A 184 22.32 -15.96 19.39
C ILE A 184 21.00 -15.75 20.12
N SER A 185 20.95 -14.79 21.04
CA SER A 185 19.73 -14.46 21.80
C SER A 185 18.60 -13.97 20.88
N ILE A 186 18.89 -13.09 19.93
CA ILE A 186 17.92 -12.61 18.92
C ILE A 186 17.45 -13.78 18.04
N TYR A 187 18.38 -14.61 17.57
CA TYR A 187 18.06 -15.76 16.73
C TYR A 187 17.07 -16.70 17.42
N TRP A 188 17.36 -17.08 18.66
CA TRP A 188 16.46 -17.95 19.44
C TRP A 188 15.13 -17.28 19.77
N THR A 189 15.13 -15.99 20.14
CA THR A 189 13.90 -15.29 20.51
C THR A 189 12.95 -15.14 19.32
N THR A 190 13.48 -14.70 18.18
CA THR A 190 12.69 -14.57 16.94
C THR A 190 12.25 -15.91 16.40
N GLY A 191 13.09 -16.96 16.51
CA GLY A 191 12.74 -18.32 16.18
C GLY A 191 11.61 -18.87 17.05
N ALA A 192 11.68 -18.67 18.37
CA ALA A 192 10.64 -19.09 19.30
C ALA A 192 9.31 -18.36 19.06
N LEU A 193 9.34 -17.04 18.82
CA LEU A 193 8.15 -16.26 18.47
C LEU A 193 7.47 -16.78 17.19
N LYS A 194 8.26 -17.05 16.15
CA LYS A 194 7.76 -17.65 14.90
C LYS A 194 7.19 -19.05 15.13
N TRP A 195 7.86 -19.88 15.93
CA TRP A 195 7.41 -21.23 16.22
C TRP A 195 6.08 -21.25 16.98
N LEU A 196 5.89 -20.32 17.91
CA LEU A 196 4.64 -20.16 18.67
C LEU A 196 3.53 -19.46 17.89
N SER A 197 3.77 -19.08 16.62
CA SER A 197 2.83 -18.33 15.77
C SER A 197 2.28 -17.06 16.44
N ILE A 198 3.10 -16.45 17.30
CA ILE A 198 2.76 -15.17 17.91
C ILE A 198 2.91 -14.12 16.81
N GLN A 199 1.80 -13.49 16.45
CA GLN A 199 1.82 -12.40 15.47
C GLN A 199 2.69 -11.26 16.01
N SER A 200 3.88 -11.12 15.42
CA SER A 200 4.79 -10.03 15.70
C SER A 200 4.17 -8.75 15.13
N ASN A 201 3.77 -7.82 16.00
CA ASN A 201 3.46 -6.47 15.55
C ASN A 201 4.77 -5.71 15.21
N ASP A 202 4.66 -4.65 14.41
CA ASP A 202 5.83 -3.88 13.95
C ASP A 202 6.67 -3.34 15.12
N LEU A 203 6.00 -2.97 16.23
CA LEU A 203 6.67 -2.53 17.45
C LEU A 203 7.57 -3.62 18.06
N THR A 204 7.08 -4.87 18.16
CA THR A 204 7.86 -5.99 18.71
C THR A 204 9.04 -6.31 17.80
N THR A 205 8.84 -6.30 16.47
CA THR A 205 9.89 -6.58 15.49
C THR A 205 11.04 -5.58 15.55
N VAL A 206 10.76 -4.30 15.87
CA VAL A 206 11.77 -3.23 15.96
C VAL A 206 12.38 -3.12 17.35
N VAL A 207 11.57 -3.15 18.42
CA VAL A 207 12.03 -2.86 19.79
C VAL A 207 12.76 -4.05 20.41
N LEU A 208 12.29 -5.28 20.17
CA LEU A 208 12.81 -6.46 20.85
C LEU A 208 14.30 -6.73 20.53
N PRO A 209 14.77 -6.67 19.27
CA PRO A 209 16.19 -6.86 18.97
C PRO A 209 17.07 -5.77 19.59
N VAL A 210 16.57 -4.53 19.69
CA VAL A 210 17.30 -3.41 20.31
C VAL A 210 17.52 -3.66 21.79
N LEU A 211 16.46 -4.04 22.52
CA LEU A 211 16.56 -4.33 23.96
C LEU A 211 17.49 -5.52 24.23
N ILE A 212 17.34 -6.62 23.48
CA ILE A 212 18.19 -7.81 23.64
C ILE A 212 19.66 -7.46 23.34
N THR A 213 19.91 -6.69 22.28
CA THR A 213 21.27 -6.27 21.92
C THR A 213 21.88 -5.37 22.99
N MET A 214 21.11 -4.40 23.51
CA MET A 214 21.59 -3.50 24.56
C MET A 214 22.00 -4.27 25.81
N VAL A 215 21.11 -5.13 26.34
CA VAL A 215 21.39 -5.92 27.54
C VAL A 215 22.54 -6.91 27.30
N GLY A 216 22.50 -7.65 26.18
CA GLY A 216 23.51 -8.65 25.87
C GLY A 216 24.90 -8.06 25.63
N LEU A 217 25.00 -6.87 25.02
CA LEU A 217 26.27 -6.16 24.89
C LEU A 217 26.78 -5.68 26.24
N THR A 218 25.95 -5.06 27.08
CA THR A 218 26.35 -4.59 28.41
C THR A 218 26.91 -5.73 29.25
N ASP A 219 26.21 -6.87 29.30
CA ASP A 219 26.64 -8.04 30.05
C ASP A 219 27.92 -8.65 29.48
N GLY A 220 28.01 -8.79 28.15
CA GLY A 220 29.20 -9.31 27.47
C GLY A 220 30.45 -8.46 27.74
N VAL A 221 30.29 -7.13 27.74
CA VAL A 221 31.37 -6.18 28.03
C VAL A 221 31.82 -6.28 29.49
N HIS A 222 30.90 -6.36 30.45
CA HIS A 222 31.23 -6.58 31.85
C HIS A 222 31.96 -7.91 32.09
N LEU A 223 31.52 -8.99 31.43
CA LEU A 223 32.14 -10.30 31.53
C LEU A 223 33.58 -10.29 31.01
N VAL A 224 33.82 -9.72 29.84
CA VAL A 224 35.18 -9.63 29.26
C VAL A 224 36.10 -8.79 30.14
N MET A 225 35.62 -7.66 30.66
CA MET A 225 36.39 -6.83 31.59
C MET A 225 36.76 -7.59 32.87
N ALA A 226 35.81 -8.33 33.45
CA ALA A 226 36.04 -9.14 34.64
C ALA A 226 37.07 -10.26 34.38
N LEU A 227 36.99 -10.92 33.21
CA LEU A 227 37.94 -11.96 32.80
C LEU A 227 39.34 -11.39 32.60
N ARG A 228 39.49 -10.26 31.88
CA ARG A 228 40.79 -9.58 31.70
C ARG A 228 41.43 -9.21 33.04
N LYS A 229 40.65 -8.65 33.95
CA LYS A 229 41.14 -8.25 35.29
C LYS A 229 41.63 -9.45 36.09
N ARG A 230 40.91 -10.58 36.07
CA ARG A 230 41.34 -11.83 36.73
C ARG A 230 42.61 -12.40 36.11
N TRP A 231 42.72 -12.37 34.79
CA TRP A 231 43.90 -12.88 34.08
C TRP A 231 45.17 -12.09 34.44
N GLN A 232 45.07 -10.76 34.52
CA GLN A 232 46.18 -9.90 34.95
C GLN A 232 46.56 -10.11 36.42
N ALA A 233 45.57 -10.32 37.30
CA ALA A 233 45.82 -10.57 38.72
C ALA A 233 46.51 -11.91 39.01
N ASN A 234 46.40 -12.89 38.11
CA ASN A 234 47.02 -14.22 38.26
C ASN A 234 48.43 -14.30 37.66
N GLN A 235 48.87 -13.26 36.94
CA GLN A 235 50.21 -13.15 36.34
C GLN A 235 51.20 -12.33 37.18
N ASN A 236 50.70 -11.59 38.18
CA ASN A 236 51.48 -10.89 39.20
C ASN A 236 51.54 -11.71 40.49
#